data_AF-A0A2V5MF02-F1
#
_entry.id   AF-A0A2V5MF02-F1
#
_cell.length_a   1.000
_cell.length_b   1.000
_cell.length_c   1.000
_cell.angle_alpha   90.00
_cell.angle_beta   90.00
_cell.angle_gamma   90.00
#
_symmetry.space_group_name_H-M   'P 1'
#
loop_
_entity.id
_entity.type
_entity.pdbx_description
1 polymer ?
#
loop_
_entity_poly.entity_id
_entity_poly.type
_entity_poly.pdbx_seq_one_letter_code
_entity_poly.pdbx_strand_id
1 'polypeptide(L)' 'FSITGLSDATKPGQQLTLEIESKDRQNRSVPVKLRIDTPIEIDYYRHGGILPFVLRQLLSK' A
#
# COMPACT_ATOMS: atom_id res chain seq x y z
N PHE A 1 -11.64 -5.74 -9.92
CA PHE A 1 -10.69 -6.35 -8.98
C PHE A 1 -10.67 -5.50 -7.71
N SER A 2 -10.44 -6.12 -6.56
CA SER A 2 -10.37 -5.49 -5.25
C SER A 2 -9.10 -5.98 -4.53
N ILE A 3 -8.55 -5.17 -3.62
CA ILE A 3 -7.44 -5.58 -2.76
C ILE A 3 -7.93 -5.50 -1.32
N THR A 4 -7.84 -6.61 -0.59
CA THR A 4 -8.23 -6.69 0.82
C THR A 4 -6.99 -6.88 1.70
N GLY A 5 -7.10 -6.42 2.96
CA GLY A 5 -6.00 -6.43 3.93
C GLY A 5 -5.17 -5.14 3.99
N LEU A 6 -5.53 -4.11 3.21
CA LEU A 6 -4.94 -2.78 3.34
C LEU A 6 -5.67 -2.00 4.45
N SER A 7 -4.93 -1.53 5.45
CA SER A 7 -5.46 -0.70 6.56
C SER A 7 -4.42 0.30 7.05
N ASP A 8 -4.78 1.21 7.95
CA ASP A 8 -3.81 2.15 8.54
C ASP A 8 -2.71 1.44 9.34
N ALA A 9 -2.93 0.21 9.80
CA ALA A 9 -1.96 -0.62 10.53
C ALA A 9 -1.10 -1.52 9.62
N THR A 10 -1.07 -1.24 8.32
CA THR A 10 -0.31 -2.00 7.32
C THR A 10 1.18 -2.08 7.67
N LYS A 11 1.75 -3.30 7.63
CA LYS A 11 3.17 -3.56 7.90
C LYS A 11 3.98 -3.63 6.60
N PRO A 12 5.27 -3.23 6.63
CA PRO A 12 6.13 -3.38 5.47
C PRO A 12 6.21 -4.85 5.00
N GLY A 13 6.16 -5.05 3.69
CA GLY A 13 6.28 -6.38 3.07
C GLY A 13 5.14 -7.36 3.36
N GLN A 14 4.02 -6.93 3.97
CA GLN A 14 2.91 -7.83 4.29
C GLN A 14 2.25 -8.42 3.03
N GLN A 15 1.62 -9.60 3.18
CA GLN A 15 0.78 -10.16 2.12
C GLN A 15 -0.62 -9.53 2.17
N LEU A 16 -1.13 -9.22 0.99
CA LEU A 16 -2.49 -8.75 0.74
C LEU A 16 -3.21 -9.77 -0.13
N THR A 17 -4.54 -9.68 -0.20
CA THR A 17 -5.33 -10.52 -1.10
C THR A 17 -5.84 -9.69 -2.26
N LEU A 18 -5.51 -10.10 -3.48
CA LEU A 18 -6.09 -9.58 -4.72
C LEU A 18 -7.28 -10.43 -5.12
N GLU A 19 -8.46 -9.83 -5.10
CA GLU A 19 -9.71 -10.41 -5.58
C GLU A 19 -9.94 -10.00 -7.04
N ILE A 20 -9.96 -11.00 -7.92
CA ILE A 20 -10.16 -10.84 -9.36
C ILE A 20 -11.57 -11.32 -9.69
N GLU A 21 -12.42 -10.40 -10.13
CA GLU A 21 -13.75 -10.70 -10.65
C GLU A 21 -13.65 -10.95 -12.16
N SER A 22 -14.02 -12.15 -12.61
CA SER A 22 -14.15 -12.48 -14.03
C SER A 22 -15.59 -12.28 -14.50
N LYS A 23 -15.77 -11.96 -15.79
CA LYS A 23 -17.09 -11.89 -16.44
C LYS A 23 -17.86 -13.22 -16.37
N ASP A 24 -17.14 -14.33 -16.21
CA ASP A 24 -17.70 -15.69 -16.11
C ASP A 24 -17.99 -16.13 -14.66
N ARG A 25 -18.16 -15.19 -13.73
CA ARG A 25 -18.45 -15.43 -12.29
C ARG A 25 -17.42 -16.27 -11.51
N GLN A 26 -16.27 -16.58 -12.09
CA GLN A 26 -15.15 -17.14 -11.33
C GLN A 26 -14.39 -16.02 -10.63
N ASN A 27 -14.68 -15.84 -9.34
CA ASN A 27 -13.87 -14.98 -8.49
C ASN A 27 -12.60 -15.74 -8.07
N ARG A 28 -11.44 -15.12 -8.25
CA ARG A 28 -10.14 -15.68 -7.84
C ARG A 28 -9.51 -14.79 -6.79
N SER A 29 -9.01 -15.40 -5.71
CA SER A 29 -8.23 -14.72 -4.68
C SER A 29 -6.76 -15.12 -4.83
N VAL A 30 -5.88 -14.15 -4.99
CA VAL A 30 -4.44 -14.36 -5.18
C VAL A 30 -3.66 -13.58 -4.13
N PRO A 31 -2.72 -14.21 -3.38
CA PRO A 31 -1.86 -13.48 -2.46
C PRO A 31 -0.88 -12.59 -3.24
N VAL A 32 -0.77 -11.33 -2.85
CA VAL A 32 0.19 -10.36 -3.43
C VAL A 32 1.03 -9.75 -2.32
N LYS A 33 2.28 -9.39 -2.64
CA LYS A 33 3.18 -8.74 -1.67
C LYS A 33 3.02 -7.22 -1.74
N LEU A 34 2.81 -6.58 -0.59
CA LEU A 34 2.91 -5.13 -0.48
C LEU A 34 4.37 -4.68 -0.67
N ARG A 35 4.60 -3.75 -1.59
CA ARG A 35 5.94 -3.20 -1.93
C ARG A 35 6.28 -1.90 -1.19
N ILE A 36 5.65 -1.68 -0.05
CA ILE A 36 6.16 -0.76 0.97
C ILE A 36 7.14 -1.61 1.79
N ASP A 37 8.42 -1.51 1.49
CA ASP A 37 9.44 -2.43 1.96
C ASP A 37 10.06 -1.97 3.29
N THR A 38 10.01 -0.67 3.58
CA THR A 38 10.57 -0.07 4.79
C THR A 38 9.51 0.66 5.62
N PRO A 39 9.70 0.80 6.95
CA PRO A 39 8.78 1.58 7.79
C PRO A 39 8.66 3.04 7.33
N ILE A 40 9.77 3.67 6.90
CA ILE A 40 9.77 5.07 6.47
C ILE A 40 8.97 5.29 5.17
N GLU A 41 8.88 4.29 4.30
CA GLU A 41 8.03 4.36 3.11
C GLU A 41 6.53 4.40 3.43
N ILE A 42 6.09 3.84 4.57
CA ILE A 42 4.71 4.02 5.05
C ILE A 42 4.44 5.49 5.33
N ASP A 43 5.39 6.17 5.98
CA ASP A 43 5.25 7.59 6.27
C ASP A 43 5.26 8.40 4.99
N TYR A 44 6.16 8.10 4.04
CA TYR A 44 6.14 8.73 2.71
C TYR A 44 4.79 8.53 2.02
N TYR A 45 4.27 7.31 2.01
CA TYR A 45 2.97 6.98 1.41
C TYR A 45 1.83 7.80 2.03
N ARG A 46 1.74 7.85 3.37
CA ARG A 46 0.74 8.65 4.11
C ARG A 46 0.83 10.14 3.82
N HIS A 47 2.03 10.61 3.50
CA HIS A 47 2.32 12.00 3.19
C HIS A 47 2.15 12.33 1.70
N GLY A 48 1.64 11.41 0.88
CA GLY A 48 1.45 11.63 -0.56
C GLY A 48 2.73 11.52 -1.39
N GLY A 49 3.75 10.85 -0.84
CA GLY A 49 5.02 10.55 -1.48
C GLY A 49 6.24 11.08 -0.71
N ILE A 50 7.43 10.62 -1.14
CA ILE A 50 8.71 11.02 -0.54
C ILE A 50 8.98 12.53 -0.72
N LEU A 51 8.73 13.08 -1.91
CA LEU A 51 9.02 14.48 -2.20
C LEU A 51 8.17 15.44 -1.34
N PRO A 52 6.83 15.30 -1.26
CA PRO A 52 6.03 16.12 -0.33
C PRO A 52 6.42 15.96 1.14
N PHE A 53 6.81 14.75 1.57
CA PHE A 53 7.30 14.52 2.94
C PHE A 53 8.57 15.33 3.24
N VAL A 54 9.59 15.19 2.39
CA VAL A 54 10.88 15.86 2.56
C VAL A 54 10.74 17.38 2.46
N LEU A 55 9.96 17.89 1.50
CA LEU A 55 9.74 19.34 1.36
C LEU A 55 9.09 19.94 2.62
N ARG A 56 8.10 19.27 3.23
CA ARG A 56 7.51 19.73 4.50
C ARG A 56 8.51 19.70 5.65
N GLN A 57 9.37 18.69 5.75
CA GLN A 57 10.44 18.66 6.75
C GLN A 57 11.43 19.81 6.57
N LEU A 58 11.78 20.16 5.33
CA LEU A 58 12.68 21.27 5.04
C LEU A 58 12.04 22.64 5.34
N LEU A 59 10.74 22.81 5.08
CA LEU A 59 10.00 24.04 5.39
C LEU A 59 9.68 24.21 6.88
N SER A 60 9.69 23.11 7.65
CA SER A 60 9.46 23.11 9.10
C SER A 60 10.77 23.28 9.90
N LYS A 61 11.89 23.48 9.20
CA LYS A 61 13.20 23.84 9.75
C LYS A 61 13.45 25.33 9.54
#